data_AF-A0A2H6KB46-F1
#
_entry.id   AF-A0A2H6KB46-F1
#
_cell.length_a   1.000
_cell.length_b   1.000
_cell.length_c   1.000
_cell.angle_alpha   90.00
_cell.angle_beta   90.00
_cell.angle_gamma   90.00
#
_symmetry.space_group_name_H-M   'P 1'
#
loop_
_entity.id
_entity.type
_entity.pdbx_description
1 polymer ?
#
loop_
_entity_poly.entity_id
_entity_poly.type
_entity_poly.pdbx_seq_one_letter_code
_entity_poly.pdbx_strand_id
1 'polypeptide(L)'
;MEQQAQNEYVTLADGRRVAVPLQDSQQNLDENDEVRIERLHNVWGSSSGARSDFLGKYCKLRHNENERLQKQEEQWEQQTQNNVFQAIRLTRMQKESAKTAKRREKRNKKKVNKLMHTDQQTKKQHAGVQPQPGQKQASAGADNASGNVEYQSRSGLHGGIGPVGATTHTHEGKTPEDVKRIVIEEDTLA
;
A
#
# COMPACT_ATOMS: atom_id res chain seq x y z
N MET A 1 26.95 -0.20 -23.75
CA MET A 1 25.73 -0.16 -24.57
C MET A 1 24.81 0.85 -23.94
N GLU A 2 24.60 1.98 -24.61
CA GLU A 2 23.70 3.06 -24.18
C GLU A 2 22.27 2.58 -24.48
N GLN A 3 21.51 2.23 -23.45
CA GLN A 3 20.10 1.84 -23.62
C GLN A 3 19.31 3.11 -23.99
N GLN A 4 18.76 3.15 -25.20
CA GLN A 4 17.87 4.24 -25.62
C GLN A 4 16.57 4.12 -24.83
N ALA A 5 16.40 4.98 -23.82
CA ALA A 5 15.15 5.07 -23.08
C ALA A 5 14.00 5.36 -24.05
N GLN A 6 13.09 4.40 -24.21
CA GLN A 6 11.87 4.61 -24.98
C GLN A 6 10.96 5.52 -24.14
N ASN A 7 10.78 6.75 -24.60
CA ASN A 7 9.91 7.72 -23.92
C ASN A 7 8.50 7.62 -24.50
N GLU A 8 7.50 7.39 -23.64
CA GLU A 8 6.10 7.54 -24.02
C GLU A 8 5.69 9.01 -23.84
N TYR A 9 4.97 9.58 -24.81
CA TYR A 9 4.53 10.96 -24.76
C TYR A 9 3.04 11.04 -24.43
N VAL A 10 2.72 11.56 -23.24
CA VAL A 10 1.34 11.81 -22.83
C VAL A 10 0.97 13.26 -23.17
N THR A 11 -0.17 13.46 -23.84
CA THR A 11 -0.69 14.80 -24.14
C THR A 11 -1.68 15.22 -23.06
N LEU A 12 -1.40 16.33 -22.40
CA LEU A 12 -2.25 16.94 -21.38
C LEU A 12 -3.43 17.69 -22.03
N ALA A 13 -4.45 17.99 -21.22
CA ALA A 13 -5.67 18.68 -21.67
C ALA A 13 -5.40 20.11 -22.22
N ASP A 14 -4.28 20.71 -21.86
CA ASP A 14 -3.79 21.99 -22.38
C ASP A 14 -3.00 21.87 -23.71
N GLY A 15 -2.89 20.66 -24.25
CA GLY A 15 -2.16 20.34 -25.48
C GLY A 15 -0.65 20.15 -25.30
N ARG A 16 -0.12 20.28 -24.08
CA ARG A 16 1.31 20.06 -23.81
C ARG A 16 1.64 18.58 -23.78
N ARG A 17 2.78 18.20 -24.37
CA ARG A 17 3.30 16.83 -24.36
C ARG A 17 4.35 16.66 -23.28
N VAL A 18 4.16 15.67 -22.41
CA VAL A 18 5.10 15.30 -21.35
C VAL A 18 5.69 13.93 -21.69
N ALA A 19 7.02 13.85 -21.70
CA ALA A 19 7.73 12.58 -21.84
C ALA A 19 7.72 11.86 -20.49
N VAL A 20 7.17 10.65 -20.46
CA VAL A 20 7.24 9.74 -19.33
C VAL A 20 8.26 8.66 -19.69
N PRO A 21 9.38 8.53 -18.95
CA PRO A 21 10.33 7.46 -19.19
C PRO A 21 9.68 6.13 -18.80
N LEU A 22 9.53 5.23 -19.78
CA LEU A 22 9.15 3.86 -19.51
C LEU A 22 10.33 3.17 -18.79
N GLN A 23 10.08 2.62 -17.60
CA GLN A 23 11.07 1.77 -16.95
C GLN A 23 10.96 0.36 -17.53
N ASP A 24 12.01 -0.10 -18.19
CA ASP A 24 12.16 -1.48 -18.72
C ASP A 24 12.32 -2.50 -17.57
N SER A 25 11.29 -2.59 -16.72
CA SER A 25 11.28 -3.49 -15.57
C SER A 25 11.06 -4.95 -15.96
N GLN A 26 10.55 -5.21 -17.17
CA GLN A 26 10.23 -6.57 -17.63
C GLN A 26 11.34 -7.27 -18.42
N GLN A 27 12.27 -6.53 -19.04
CA GLN A 27 13.31 -7.17 -19.87
C GLN A 27 14.45 -7.81 -19.07
N ASN A 28 14.59 -7.51 -17.77
CA ASN A 28 15.68 -8.05 -16.95
C ASN A 28 15.35 -9.38 -16.24
N LEU A 29 14.12 -9.88 -16.31
CA LEU A 29 13.75 -11.11 -15.60
C LEU A 29 14.10 -12.37 -16.40
N ASP A 30 13.98 -12.34 -17.72
CA ASP A 30 14.11 -13.55 -18.55
C ASP A 30 15.55 -13.84 -19.02
N GLU A 31 16.46 -12.85 -19.01
CA GLU A 31 17.85 -13.04 -19.47
C GLU A 31 18.80 -13.61 -18.41
N ASN A 32 18.37 -13.71 -17.14
CA ASN A 32 19.24 -14.11 -16.02
C ASN A 32 19.15 -15.60 -15.64
N ASP A 33 18.26 -16.37 -16.26
CA ASP A 33 18.06 -17.81 -15.95
C ASP A 33 18.99 -18.74 -16.76
N GLU A 34 19.80 -18.21 -17.68
CA GLU A 34 20.84 -19.00 -18.35
C GLU A 34 22.01 -19.24 -17.40
N VAL A 35 22.15 -20.48 -16.90
CA VAL A 35 23.28 -20.90 -16.07
C VAL A 35 24.56 -20.88 -16.91
N ARG A 36 25.28 -19.75 -16.87
CA ARG A 36 26.61 -19.63 -17.49
C ARG A 36 27.65 -20.34 -16.65
N ILE A 37 28.04 -21.54 -17.08
CA ILE A 37 29.14 -22.29 -16.46
C ILE A 37 30.47 -21.71 -16.95
N GLU A 38 31.02 -20.76 -16.20
CA GLU A 38 32.37 -20.24 -16.46
C GLU A 38 33.43 -21.22 -15.94
N ARG A 39 34.32 -21.67 -16.83
CA ARG A 39 35.45 -22.52 -16.43
C ARG A 39 36.58 -21.64 -15.90
N LEU A 40 36.95 -21.82 -14.63
CA LEU A 40 38.11 -21.14 -14.06
C LEU A 40 39.41 -21.80 -14.51
N HIS A 41 40.22 -21.10 -15.31
CA HIS A 41 41.48 -21.63 -15.87
C HIS A 41 42.67 -21.56 -14.89
N ASN A 42 42.61 -20.71 -13.85
CA ASN A 42 43.72 -20.42 -12.94
C ASN A 42 43.59 -21.12 -11.57
N VAL A 43 43.01 -22.32 -11.55
CA VAL A 43 42.89 -23.12 -10.31
C VAL A 43 44.18 -23.88 -10.09
N TRP A 44 44.89 -23.54 -9.01
CA TRP A 44 46.08 -24.28 -8.60
C TRP A 44 45.65 -25.51 -7.78
N GLY A 45 46.36 -26.64 -7.93
CA GLY A 45 46.00 -27.93 -7.34
C GLY A 45 45.79 -27.90 -5.82
N SER A 46 44.85 -28.70 -5.33
CA SER A 46 44.32 -28.66 -3.94
C SER A 46 45.36 -28.86 -2.83
N SER A 47 46.48 -29.52 -3.11
CA SER A 47 47.55 -29.83 -2.15
C SER A 47 48.75 -28.88 -2.21
N SER A 48 48.69 -27.85 -3.03
CA SER A 48 49.83 -26.97 -3.22
C SER A 48 49.83 -25.81 -2.22
N GLY A 49 51.03 -25.36 -1.86
CA GLY A 49 51.20 -24.25 -0.92
C GLY A 49 50.62 -22.92 -1.42
N ALA A 50 50.36 -22.02 -0.48
CA ALA A 50 49.88 -20.67 -0.79
C ALA A 50 50.93 -19.90 -1.60
N ARG A 51 50.52 -19.37 -2.75
CA ARG A 51 51.32 -18.45 -3.56
C ARG A 51 51.25 -17.03 -2.96
N SER A 52 52.21 -16.17 -3.29
CA SER A 52 52.28 -14.79 -2.80
C SER A 52 51.03 -13.92 -3.10
N ASP A 53 50.24 -14.26 -4.12
CA ASP A 53 49.02 -13.55 -4.53
C ASP A 53 47.75 -14.03 -3.79
N PHE A 54 47.86 -15.05 -2.94
CA PHE A 54 46.73 -15.67 -2.25
C PHE A 54 45.94 -14.67 -1.40
N LEU A 55 46.62 -13.88 -0.58
CA LEU A 55 45.95 -12.96 0.35
C LEU A 55 45.14 -11.89 -0.40
N GLY A 56 45.68 -11.35 -1.50
CA GLY A 56 44.98 -10.37 -2.33
C GLY A 56 43.72 -10.95 -2.97
N LYS A 57 43.77 -12.19 -3.46
CA LYS A 57 42.60 -12.90 -4.01
C LYS A 57 41.55 -13.18 -2.93
N TYR A 58 41.98 -13.64 -1.76
CA TYR A 58 41.09 -13.91 -0.63
C TYR A 58 40.35 -12.65 -0.17
N CYS A 59 41.05 -11.52 0.00
CA CYS A 59 40.42 -10.26 0.41
C CYS A 59 39.36 -9.80 -0.60
N LYS A 60 39.65 -9.89 -1.91
CA LYS A 60 38.68 -9.57 -2.97
C LYS A 60 37.45 -10.49 -2.93
N LEU A 61 37.68 -11.80 -2.83
CA LEU A 61 36.59 -12.77 -2.76
C LEU A 61 35.70 -12.55 -1.54
N ARG A 62 36.32 -12.31 -0.38
CA ARG A 62 35.60 -12.00 0.87
C ARG A 62 34.79 -10.71 0.75
N HIS A 63 35.35 -9.67 0.14
CA HIS A 63 34.64 -8.43 -0.09
C HIS A 63 33.43 -8.63 -1.00
N ASN A 64 33.61 -9.30 -2.14
CA ASN A 64 32.54 -9.61 -3.08
C ASN A 64 31.42 -10.44 -2.43
N GLU A 65 31.78 -11.45 -1.63
CA GLU A 65 30.79 -12.27 -0.94
C GLU A 65 30.04 -11.48 0.13
N ASN A 66 30.72 -10.62 0.88
CA ASN A 66 30.06 -9.72 1.84
C ASN A 66 29.09 -8.76 1.14
N GLU A 67 29.47 -8.19 -0.01
CA GLU A 67 28.56 -7.34 -0.80
C GLU A 67 27.34 -8.11 -1.30
N ARG A 68 27.53 -9.37 -1.74
CA ARG A 68 26.44 -10.23 -2.16
C ARG A 68 25.46 -10.48 -1.02
N LEU A 69 25.96 -10.81 0.16
CA LEU A 69 25.16 -11.03 1.37
C LEU A 69 24.42 -9.76 1.80
N GLN A 70 25.09 -8.61 1.77
CA GLN A 70 24.45 -7.32 2.12
C GLN A 70 23.30 -6.97 1.17
N LYS A 71 23.48 -7.15 -0.14
CA LYS A 71 22.40 -6.92 -1.13
C LYS A 71 21.23 -7.86 -0.90
N GLN A 72 21.50 -9.13 -0.62
CA GLN A 72 20.46 -10.12 -0.34
C GLN A 72 19.67 -9.76 0.93
N GLU A 73 20.36 -9.33 1.99
CA GLU A 73 19.73 -8.87 3.23
C GLU A 73 18.89 -7.60 3.01
N GLU A 74 19.42 -6.63 2.27
CA GLU A 74 18.70 -5.39 1.96
C GLU A 74 17.43 -5.67 1.14
N GLN A 75 17.50 -6.54 0.14
CA GLN A 75 16.32 -6.96 -0.62
C GLN A 75 15.28 -7.64 0.25
N TRP A 76 15.71 -8.52 1.15
CA TRP A 76 14.82 -9.22 2.08
C TRP A 76 14.14 -8.25 3.06
N GLU A 77 14.90 -7.32 3.63
CA GLU A 77 14.38 -6.30 4.53
C GLU A 77 13.36 -5.39 3.81
N GLN A 78 13.68 -4.92 2.60
CA GLN A 78 12.76 -4.11 1.79
C GLN A 78 11.46 -4.86 1.49
N GLN A 79 11.54 -6.14 1.08
CA GLN A 79 10.35 -6.97 0.84
C GLN A 79 9.53 -7.15 2.11
N THR A 80 10.17 -7.42 3.24
CA THR A 80 9.51 -7.60 4.53
C THR A 80 8.79 -6.33 4.98
N GLN A 81 9.45 -5.18 4.91
CA GLN A 81 8.85 -3.88 5.23
C GLN A 81 7.65 -3.57 4.33
N ASN A 82 7.77 -3.83 3.02
CA ASN A 82 6.69 -3.65 2.08
C ASN A 82 5.48 -4.55 2.38
N ASN A 83 5.73 -5.83 2.70
CA ASN A 83 4.68 -6.78 3.07
C ASN A 83 3.95 -6.35 4.35
N VAL A 84 4.70 -5.92 5.38
CA VAL A 84 4.13 -5.40 6.63
C VAL A 84 3.30 -4.15 6.37
N PHE A 85 3.79 -3.22 5.56
CA PHE A 85 3.06 -2.01 5.20
C PHE A 85 1.75 -2.34 4.49
N GLN A 86 1.77 -3.25 3.51
CA GLN A 86 0.58 -3.67 2.77
C GLN A 86 -0.44 -4.36 3.68
N ALA A 87 0.01 -5.23 4.58
CA ALA A 87 -0.85 -5.90 5.55
C ALA A 87 -1.55 -4.90 6.49
N ILE A 88 -0.80 -3.93 7.03
CA ILE A 88 -1.35 -2.86 7.88
C ILE A 88 -2.37 -2.02 7.10
N ARG A 89 -2.03 -1.64 5.86
CA ARG A 89 -2.90 -0.86 4.98
C ARG A 89 -4.22 -1.60 4.70
N LEU A 90 -4.14 -2.88 4.32
CA LEU A 90 -5.29 -3.71 4.03
C LEU A 90 -6.19 -3.84 5.26
N THR A 91 -5.61 -4.08 6.43
CA THR A 91 -6.34 -4.18 7.70
C THR A 91 -7.09 -2.88 8.02
N ARG A 92 -6.46 -1.71 7.79
CA ARG A 92 -7.12 -0.40 7.99
C ARG A 92 -8.29 -0.22 7.02
N MET A 93 -8.08 -0.52 5.74
CA MET A 93 -9.13 -0.44 4.72
C MET A 93 -10.32 -1.33 5.03
N GLN A 94 -10.09 -2.58 5.46
CA GLN A 94 -11.14 -3.51 5.85
C GLN A 94 -11.95 -3.00 7.05
N LYS A 95 -11.27 -2.46 8.08
CA LYS A 95 -11.94 -1.86 9.25
C LYS A 95 -12.83 -0.67 8.86
N GLU A 96 -12.37 0.19 7.96
CA GLU A 96 -13.14 1.34 7.48
C GLU A 96 -14.31 0.92 6.58
N SER A 97 -14.09 -0.07 5.70
CA SER A 97 -15.13 -0.66 4.87
C SER A 97 -16.24 -1.28 5.71
N ALA A 98 -15.90 -2.07 6.73
CA ALA A 98 -16.87 -2.67 7.65
C ALA A 98 -17.69 -1.62 8.42
N LYS A 99 -17.05 -0.55 8.92
CA LYS A 99 -17.74 0.58 9.56
C LYS A 99 -18.69 1.27 8.59
N THR A 100 -18.27 1.46 7.36
CA THR A 100 -19.06 2.11 6.29
C THR A 100 -20.24 1.24 5.89
N ALA A 101 -20.04 -0.07 5.73
CA ALA A 101 -21.09 -1.05 5.43
C ALA A 101 -22.17 -1.05 6.53
N LYS A 102 -21.77 -1.11 7.81
CA LYS A 102 -22.69 -1.04 8.95
C LYS A 102 -23.50 0.27 8.97
N ARG A 103 -22.87 1.41 8.66
CA ARG A 103 -23.58 2.72 8.57
C ARG A 103 -24.53 2.76 7.38
N ARG A 104 -24.13 2.21 6.24
CA ARG A 104 -24.95 2.10 5.02
C ARG A 104 -26.17 1.22 5.25
N GLU A 105 -25.99 0.06 5.88
CA GLU A 105 -27.07 -0.86 6.24
C GLU A 105 -28.08 -0.18 7.17
N LYS A 106 -27.62 0.51 8.23
CA LYS A 106 -28.50 1.29 9.12
C LYS A 106 -29.28 2.36 8.37
N ARG A 107 -28.66 3.06 7.43
CA ARG A 107 -29.32 4.08 6.59
C ARG A 107 -30.36 3.43 5.68
N ASN A 108 -30.05 2.30 5.08
CA ASN A 108 -30.96 1.56 4.20
C ASN A 108 -32.18 1.05 4.97
N LYS A 109 -31.99 0.46 6.16
CA LYS A 109 -33.10 0.06 7.05
C LYS A 109 -34.02 1.24 7.38
N LYS A 110 -33.44 2.41 7.72
CA LYS A 110 -34.22 3.64 7.96
C LYS A 110 -34.98 4.12 6.72
N LYS A 111 -34.37 4.04 5.53
CA LYS A 111 -35.03 4.41 4.26
C LYS A 111 -36.21 3.49 3.95
N VAL A 112 -36.01 2.17 4.08
CA VAL A 112 -37.08 1.17 3.86
C VAL A 112 -38.23 1.40 4.84
N ASN A 113 -37.95 1.58 6.14
CA ASN A 113 -39.00 1.83 7.12
C ASN A 113 -39.79 3.12 6.83
N LYS A 114 -39.12 4.20 6.40
CA LYS A 114 -39.79 5.44 5.99
C LYS A 114 -40.74 5.22 4.81
N LEU A 115 -40.28 4.52 3.78
CA LEU A 115 -41.10 4.19 2.60
C LEU A 115 -42.34 3.35 3.00
N MET A 116 -42.17 2.34 3.85
CA MET A 116 -43.29 1.53 4.33
C MET A 116 -44.33 2.35 5.12
N HIS A 117 -43.90 3.34 5.92
CA HIS A 117 -44.82 4.19 6.66
C HIS A 117 -45.53 5.22 5.76
N THR A 118 -44.86 5.79 4.74
CA THR A 118 -45.49 6.69 3.77
C THR A 118 -46.50 5.97 2.89
N ASP A 119 -46.24 4.72 2.50
CA ASP A 119 -47.17 3.90 1.71
C ASP A 119 -48.43 3.56 2.50
N GLN A 120 -48.30 3.30 3.81
CA GLN A 120 -49.46 3.07 4.67
C GLN A 120 -50.30 4.33 4.90
N GLN A 121 -49.67 5.51 4.98
CA GLN A 121 -50.40 6.77 5.13
C GLN A 121 -51.12 7.17 3.85
N THR A 122 -50.47 7.04 2.68
CA THR A 122 -51.10 7.29 1.38
C THR A 122 -52.25 6.32 1.10
N LYS A 123 -52.12 5.03 1.45
CA LYS A 123 -53.20 4.04 1.27
C LYS A 123 -54.40 4.26 2.18
N LYS A 124 -54.21 4.82 3.39
CA LYS A 124 -55.33 5.24 4.27
C LYS A 124 -56.00 6.53 3.80
N GLN A 125 -55.26 7.44 3.16
CA GLN A 125 -55.83 8.67 2.61
C GLN A 125 -56.54 8.45 1.27
N HIS A 126 -56.16 7.44 0.49
CA HIS A 126 -56.79 7.14 -0.80
C HIS A 126 -58.00 6.18 -0.74
N ALA A 127 -58.32 5.60 0.43
CA ALA A 127 -59.49 4.75 0.62
C ALA A 127 -60.82 5.51 0.84
N GLY A 128 -60.79 6.86 0.82
CA GLY A 128 -61.96 7.71 1.09
C GLY A 128 -62.32 8.72 0.00
N VAL A 129 -61.68 8.71 -1.17
CA VAL A 129 -61.92 9.71 -2.22
C VAL A 129 -62.27 9.02 -3.54
N GLN A 130 -63.53 9.17 -3.95
CA GLN A 130 -64.00 8.84 -5.30
C GLN A 130 -63.16 9.59 -6.35
N PRO A 131 -62.90 8.99 -7.53
CA PRO A 131 -62.05 9.62 -8.54
C PRO A 131 -62.79 10.76 -9.23
N GLN A 132 -62.24 11.97 -9.20
CA GLN A 132 -62.47 12.99 -10.22
C GLN A 132 -61.28 13.04 -11.20
N PRO A 133 -61.53 13.24 -12.51
CA PRO A 133 -60.50 13.25 -13.52
C PRO A 133 -59.90 14.65 -13.70
N GLY A 134 -58.57 14.69 -13.82
CA GLY A 134 -57.86 15.83 -14.41
C GLY A 134 -57.06 16.66 -13.41
N GLN A 135 -55.74 16.58 -13.47
CA GLN A 135 -54.92 17.45 -14.32
C GLN A 135 -53.44 17.09 -14.13
N LYS A 136 -52.73 17.04 -15.26
CA LYS A 136 -51.29 16.81 -15.33
C LYS A 136 -50.57 18.06 -14.85
N GLN A 137 -49.56 17.92 -13.98
CA GLN A 137 -48.31 18.70 -14.04
C GLN A 137 -47.34 18.26 -12.93
N ALA A 138 -46.18 17.73 -13.32
CA ALA A 138 -44.88 18.01 -12.69
C ALA A 138 -43.75 17.31 -13.47
N SER A 139 -42.77 18.09 -13.90
CA SER A 139 -41.38 17.62 -13.95
C SER A 139 -40.50 18.72 -13.36
N ALA A 140 -40.40 18.69 -12.03
CA ALA A 140 -39.43 19.46 -11.27
C ALA A 140 -38.08 18.74 -11.34
N GLY A 141 -37.13 19.31 -12.05
CA GLY A 141 -35.71 19.04 -11.88
C GLY A 141 -35.16 19.99 -10.81
N ALA A 142 -34.63 19.45 -9.72
CA ALA A 142 -33.83 20.20 -8.77
C ALA A 142 -32.84 19.25 -8.10
N ASP A 143 -31.67 19.16 -8.69
CA ASP A 143 -30.47 18.62 -8.08
C ASP A 143 -30.11 19.48 -6.85
N ASN A 144 -30.15 18.88 -5.66
CA ASN A 144 -29.74 19.53 -4.43
C ASN A 144 -28.58 18.75 -3.82
N ALA A 145 -27.41 18.91 -4.43
CA ALA A 145 -26.13 18.51 -3.87
C ALA A 145 -25.49 19.70 -3.16
N SER A 146 -25.78 19.86 -1.87
CA SER A 146 -25.08 20.80 -0.98
C SER A 146 -24.73 20.06 0.31
N GLY A 147 -23.56 19.45 0.32
CA GLY A 147 -22.94 18.87 1.51
C GLY A 147 -22.13 19.95 2.23
N ASN A 148 -22.73 20.56 3.25
CA ASN A 148 -22.02 21.40 4.21
C ASN A 148 -21.10 20.52 5.06
N VAL A 149 -19.79 20.56 4.81
CA VAL A 149 -18.75 19.93 5.63
C VAL A 149 -18.10 21.03 6.47
N GLU A 150 -18.57 21.16 7.70
CA GLU A 150 -18.01 22.06 8.70
C GLU A 150 -16.72 21.43 9.29
N TYR A 151 -15.57 21.97 8.88
CA TYR A 151 -14.26 21.64 9.45
C TYR A 151 -14.09 22.41 10.77
N GLN A 152 -14.30 21.76 11.91
CA GLN A 152 -13.87 22.29 13.20
C GLN A 152 -12.38 22.01 13.39
N SER A 153 -11.56 23.03 13.11
CA SER A 153 -10.15 23.12 13.47
C SER A 153 -10.01 23.15 14.99
N ARG A 154 -9.46 22.09 15.60
CA ARG A 154 -9.00 22.11 16.99
C ARG A 154 -7.61 22.76 17.06
N SER A 155 -7.59 24.08 17.22
CA SER A 155 -6.41 24.82 17.70
C SER A 155 -6.37 24.76 19.22
N GLY A 156 -5.37 24.08 19.80
CA GLY A 156 -5.14 24.13 21.23
C GLY A 156 -4.17 23.07 21.74
N LEU A 157 -2.86 23.37 21.69
CA LEU A 157 -1.87 22.80 22.61
C LEU A 157 -0.73 23.82 22.77
N HIS A 158 -0.92 24.70 23.75
CA HIS A 158 0.17 25.40 24.44
C HIS A 158 0.74 24.44 25.49
N GLY A 159 2.06 24.30 25.57
CA GLY A 159 2.69 23.70 26.74
C GLY A 159 4.12 23.20 26.53
N GLY A 160 5.10 24.04 26.86
CA GLY A 160 6.31 23.60 27.57
C GLY A 160 7.51 23.20 26.73
N ILE A 161 8.35 24.17 26.39
CA ILE A 161 9.77 23.94 26.10
C ILE A 161 10.47 23.80 27.47
N GLY A 162 10.80 22.56 27.85
CA GLY A 162 11.63 22.23 29.02
C GLY A 162 13.02 21.75 28.58
N PRO A 163 14.06 21.91 29.44
CA PRO A 163 15.46 21.84 29.03
C PRO A 163 15.96 20.42 28.75
N VAL A 164 16.87 20.36 27.77
CA VAL A 164 17.58 19.18 27.27
C VAL A 164 18.50 18.61 28.34
N GLY A 165 18.12 17.48 28.95
CA GLY A 165 19.00 16.67 29.79
C GLY A 165 19.75 15.66 28.93
N ALA A 166 21.08 15.75 28.91
CA ALA A 166 21.95 14.76 28.28
C ALA A 166 21.97 13.48 29.12
N THR A 167 21.39 12.40 28.60
CA THR A 167 21.53 11.05 29.16
C THR A 167 22.39 10.20 28.23
N THR A 168 23.58 9.83 28.70
CA THR A 168 24.45 8.83 28.10
C THR A 168 23.85 7.45 28.33
N HIS A 169 23.15 6.90 27.34
CA HIS A 169 22.65 5.52 27.39
C HIS A 169 23.68 4.57 26.77
N THR A 170 24.29 3.75 27.62
CA THR A 170 25.12 2.59 27.31
C THR A 170 24.34 1.63 26.39
N HIS A 171 24.89 1.32 25.22
CA HIS A 171 24.28 0.41 24.24
C HIS A 171 24.61 -1.05 24.63
N GLU A 172 23.83 -1.62 25.53
CA GLU A 172 23.82 -3.08 25.74
C GLU A 172 22.99 -3.75 24.63
N GLY A 173 23.57 -4.78 24.03
CA GLY A 173 23.06 -5.45 22.83
C GLY A 173 21.68 -6.09 23.05
N LYS A 174 20.70 -5.65 22.27
CA LYS A 174 19.44 -6.37 22.09
C LYS A 174 19.68 -7.54 21.13
N THR A 175 19.56 -8.75 21.67
CA THR A 175 19.39 -9.98 20.90
C THR A 175 18.08 -9.93 20.09
N PRO A 176 18.01 -10.61 18.93
CA PRO A 176 16.87 -10.53 18.01
C PRO A 176 15.59 -11.26 18.48
N GLU A 177 15.46 -11.63 19.75
CA GLU A 177 14.35 -12.48 20.22
C GLU A 177 13.03 -11.72 20.51
N ASP A 178 13.01 -10.39 20.46
CA ASP A 178 11.86 -9.59 20.90
C ASP A 178 10.93 -9.07 19.76
N VAL A 179 11.05 -9.64 18.56
CA VAL A 179 10.06 -9.39 17.49
C VAL A 179 8.78 -10.13 17.84
N LYS A 180 7.79 -9.40 18.35
CA LYS A 180 6.42 -9.89 18.55
C LYS A 180 5.93 -10.58 17.28
N ARG A 181 5.90 -11.92 17.34
CA ARG A 181 5.32 -12.82 16.33
C ARG A 181 3.87 -12.40 16.11
N ILE A 182 3.59 -11.71 15.00
CA ILE A 182 2.21 -11.50 14.54
C ILE A 182 1.75 -12.85 14.00
N VAL A 183 1.06 -13.61 14.85
CA VAL A 183 0.39 -14.85 14.45
C VAL A 183 -0.83 -14.44 13.62
N ILE A 184 -0.77 -14.68 12.32
CA ILE A 184 -1.94 -14.62 11.43
C ILE A 184 -2.57 -16.01 11.53
N GLU A 185 -3.61 -16.15 12.34
CA GLU A 185 -4.40 -17.38 12.40
C GLU A 185 -5.23 -17.48 11.11
N GLU A 186 -4.94 -18.51 10.30
CA GLU A 186 -5.71 -18.88 9.13
C GLU A 186 -6.97 -19.66 9.52
N ASP A 187 -7.93 -18.97 10.11
CA ASP A 187 -9.28 -19.51 10.31
C ASP A 187 -10.25 -18.81 9.34
N THR A 188 -10.33 -19.29 8.10
CA THR A 188 -11.52 -19.14 7.23
C THR A 188 -11.46 -20.08 6.01
N LEU A 189 -11.50 -21.40 6.26
CA LEU A 189 -12.01 -22.37 5.28
C LEU A 189 -13.00 -23.29 6.00
N ALA A 190 -14.27 -22.94 5.91
CA ALA A 190 -15.42 -23.78 6.19
C ALA A 190 -16.46 -23.57 5.08
#